data_AF-A0A192C953-F1
#
_entry.id   AF-A0A192C953-F1
#
_cell.length_a   1.000
_cell.length_b   1.000
_cell.length_c   1.000
_cell.angle_alpha   90.00
_cell.angle_beta   90.00
_cell.angle_gamma   90.00
#
_symmetry.space_group_name_H-M   'P 1'
#
loop_
_entity.id
_entity.type
_entity.pdbx_description
1 polymer ?
#
loop_
_entity_poly.entity_id
_entity_poly.type
_entity_poly.pdbx_seq_one_letter_code
_entity_poly.pdbx_strand_id
1 'polypeptide(L)'
;MHTEYIWRYLDIEKFSMLLEQNALFFCSAKNFEDPFEGEFAWGHTGYKKFIETQEKLCATHGAGMDLEPFMAFNLKTLKEISERTYISCWHCNEHESEAMWKLYCKNPAKGVVIKSKKKTSKANLKIII
;
A
#
# COMPACT_ATOMS: atom_id res chain seq x y z
N MET A 1 -17.35 16.04 2.02
CA MET A 1 -16.14 16.82 2.34
C MET A 1 -14.98 16.15 1.62
N HIS A 2 -14.32 16.85 0.69
CA HIS A 2 -13.16 16.29 0.01
C HIS A 2 -11.92 16.55 0.84
N THR A 3 -11.27 15.48 1.27
CA THR A 3 -10.09 15.59 2.10
C THR A 3 -8.87 16.07 1.30
N GLU A 4 -8.39 17.27 1.60
CA GLU A 4 -7.32 17.94 0.83
C GLU A 4 -5.90 17.55 1.29
N TYR A 5 -5.73 17.03 2.50
CA TYR A 5 -4.41 16.78 3.09
C TYR A 5 -4.05 15.30 3.18
N ILE A 6 -2.74 15.05 3.10
CA ILE A 6 -2.10 13.79 3.43
C ILE A 6 -1.06 14.00 4.51
N TRP A 7 -0.91 13.00 5.36
CA TRP A 7 -0.08 13.02 6.56
C TRP A 7 0.79 11.77 6.58
N ARG A 8 2.10 11.94 6.84
CA ARG A 8 3.02 10.82 7.12
C ARG A 8 3.62 10.99 8.49
N TYR A 9 3.24 10.11 9.40
CA TYR A 9 3.70 10.08 10.79
C TYR A 9 5.00 9.26 10.86
N LEU A 10 6.01 9.78 11.54
CA LEU A 10 7.34 9.20 11.60
C LEU A 10 7.93 9.40 13.00
N ASP A 11 8.72 8.41 13.45
CA ASP A 11 9.69 8.65 14.52
C ASP A 11 10.77 9.63 14.05
N ILE A 12 11.38 10.36 14.98
CA ILE A 12 12.42 11.34 14.69
C ILE A 12 13.61 10.72 13.95
N GLU A 13 13.98 9.47 14.24
CA GLU A 13 15.05 8.75 13.57
C GLU A 13 14.71 8.48 12.11
N LYS A 14 13.47 8.04 11.82
CA LYS A 14 12.99 7.81 10.45
C LYS A 14 12.95 9.12 9.66
N PHE A 15 12.64 10.24 10.31
CA PHE A 15 12.68 11.55 9.69
C PHE A 15 14.10 12.03 9.41
N SER A 16 15.05 11.84 10.34
CA SER A 16 16.47 12.12 10.11
C SER A 16 16.99 11.34 8.90
N MET A 17 16.69 10.04 8.82
CA MET A 17 17.05 9.20 7.67
C MET A 17 16.47 9.72 6.36
N LEU A 18 15.21 10.19 6.36
CA LEU A 18 14.58 10.77 5.17
C LEU A 18 15.33 12.01 4.68
N LEU A 19 15.72 12.90 5.60
CA LEU A 19 16.45 14.12 5.27
C LEU A 19 17.88 13.83 4.78
N GLU A 20 18.59 12.95 5.49
CA GLU A 20 19.96 12.56 5.16
C GLU A 20 20.05 11.87 3.79
N GLN A 21 19.11 10.97 3.50
CA GLN A 21 19.11 10.19 2.26
C GLN A 21 18.40 10.92 1.11
N ASN A 22 17.64 11.99 1.41
CA ASN A 22 16.75 12.66 0.47
C ASN A 22 15.85 11.67 -0.29
N ALA A 23 15.34 10.68 0.44
CA ALA A 23 14.62 9.55 -0.14
C ALA A 23 13.48 9.08 0.78
N LEU A 24 12.41 8.57 0.17
CA LEU A 24 11.31 7.95 0.91
C LEU A 24 11.60 6.46 1.07
N PHE A 25 11.49 5.96 2.31
CA PHE A 25 11.48 4.52 2.56
C PHE A 25 10.15 3.89 2.10
N PHE A 26 10.26 2.72 1.47
CA PHE A 26 9.12 1.85 1.16
C PHE A 26 9.32 0.49 1.83
N CYS A 27 8.32 0.06 2.60
CA CYS A 27 8.30 -1.26 3.21
C CYS A 27 7.79 -2.29 2.19
N SER A 28 8.43 -3.45 2.10
CA SER A 28 7.88 -4.56 1.31
C SER A 28 6.57 -5.04 1.95
N ALA A 29 5.54 -5.27 1.14
CA ALA A 29 4.23 -5.73 1.62
C ALA A 29 4.34 -7.02 2.46
N LYS A 30 5.30 -7.89 2.13
CA LYS A 30 5.59 -9.13 2.89
C LYS A 30 5.99 -8.91 4.35
N ASN A 31 6.43 -7.71 4.71
CA ASN A 31 6.91 -7.37 6.06
C ASN A 31 5.79 -6.73 6.90
N PHE A 32 4.55 -6.72 6.42
CA PHE A 32 3.42 -6.19 7.17
C PHE A 32 3.04 -7.14 8.31
N GLU A 33 2.57 -6.56 9.42
CA GLU A 33 2.23 -7.32 10.62
C GLU A 33 0.91 -8.08 10.45
N ASP A 34 -0.05 -7.53 9.71
CA ASP A 34 -1.31 -8.18 9.38
C ASP A 34 -1.10 -9.11 8.15
N PRO A 35 -1.24 -10.44 8.30
CA PRO A 35 -1.07 -11.38 7.19
C PRO A 35 -2.05 -11.18 6.04
N PHE A 36 -3.17 -10.48 6.27
CA PHE A 36 -4.14 -10.18 5.23
C PHE A 36 -3.85 -8.84 4.52
N GLU A 37 -2.92 -8.03 5.03
CA GLU A 37 -2.58 -6.73 4.45
C GLU A 37 -1.72 -6.92 3.20
N GLY A 38 -2.29 -6.62 2.02
CA GLY A 38 -1.65 -6.87 0.73
C GLY A 38 -1.93 -8.25 0.13
N GLU A 39 -2.82 -9.04 0.76
CA GLU A 39 -3.32 -10.30 0.24
C GLU A 39 -4.73 -10.20 -0.37
N PHE A 40 -5.16 -11.27 -1.04
CA PHE A 40 -6.53 -11.41 -1.53
C PHE A 40 -7.50 -11.65 -0.36
N ALA A 41 -8.68 -11.04 -0.43
CA ALA A 41 -9.74 -11.30 0.54
C ALA A 41 -10.31 -12.71 0.34
N TRP A 42 -9.93 -13.66 1.19
CA TRP A 42 -10.31 -15.08 1.08
C TRP A 42 -11.69 -15.46 1.65
N GLY A 43 -12.51 -14.49 2.07
CA GLY A 43 -13.89 -14.77 2.54
C GLY A 43 -14.82 -15.27 1.42
N HIS A 44 -15.99 -15.82 1.75
CA HIS A 44 -16.92 -16.42 0.76
C HIS A 44 -17.21 -15.51 -0.45
N THR A 45 -17.50 -14.24 -0.20
CA THR A 45 -17.73 -13.23 -1.25
C THR A 45 -16.46 -12.94 -2.06
N GLY A 46 -15.30 -12.90 -1.41
CA GLY A 46 -14.02 -12.63 -2.06
C GLY A 46 -13.56 -13.80 -2.94
N TYR A 47 -13.71 -15.03 -2.45
CA TYR A 47 -13.45 -16.23 -3.23
C TYR A 47 -14.35 -16.32 -4.46
N LYS A 48 -15.67 -16.07 -4.33
CA LYS A 48 -16.58 -16.05 -5.48
C LYS A 48 -16.16 -15.03 -6.53
N LYS A 49 -15.85 -13.80 -6.12
CA LYS A 49 -15.35 -12.75 -7.02
C LYS A 49 -14.01 -13.09 -7.65
N PHE A 50 -13.13 -13.76 -6.91
CA PHE A 50 -11.86 -14.25 -7.42
C PHE A 50 -12.08 -15.25 -8.55
N ILE A 51 -12.91 -16.28 -8.35
CA ILE A 51 -13.24 -17.27 -9.38
C ILE A 51 -13.88 -16.60 -10.61
N GLU A 52 -14.88 -15.74 -10.43
CA GLU A 52 -15.50 -14.98 -11.53
C GLU A 52 -14.49 -14.13 -12.31
N THR A 53 -13.45 -13.62 -11.64
CA THR A 53 -12.36 -12.87 -12.27
C THR A 53 -11.43 -13.80 -13.03
N GLN A 54 -11.07 -14.96 -12.47
CA GLN A 54 -10.23 -15.96 -13.14
C GLN A 54 -10.90 -16.49 -14.41
N GLU A 55 -12.21 -16.79 -14.37
CA GLU A 55 -12.98 -17.21 -15.53
C GLU A 55 -12.91 -16.19 -16.67
N LYS A 56 -13.14 -14.90 -16.36
CA LYS A 56 -13.06 -13.81 -17.33
C LYS A 56 -11.66 -13.66 -17.92
N LEU A 57 -10.64 -13.67 -17.07
CA LEU A 57 -9.24 -13.55 -17.50
C LEU A 57 -8.80 -14.76 -18.33
N CYS A 58 -9.26 -15.96 -18.00
CA CYS A 58 -8.97 -17.17 -18.78
C CYS A 58 -9.63 -17.10 -20.16
N ALA A 59 -10.87 -16.61 -20.24
CA ALA A 59 -11.55 -16.43 -21.53
C ALA A 59 -10.86 -15.39 -22.43
N THR A 60 -10.27 -14.32 -21.87
CA THR A 60 -9.63 -13.25 -22.64
C THR A 60 -8.14 -13.45 -22.88
N HIS A 61 -7.42 -14.06 -21.93
CA HIS A 61 -5.96 -14.16 -21.90
C HIS A 61 -5.43 -15.58 -21.68
N GLY A 62 -6.30 -16.58 -21.51
CA GLY A 62 -5.91 -17.96 -21.24
C GLY A 62 -5.26 -18.68 -22.43
N ALA A 63 -5.30 -18.09 -23.64
CA ALA A 63 -4.64 -18.65 -24.83
C ALA A 63 -5.01 -20.12 -25.12
N GLY A 64 -6.27 -20.50 -24.85
CA GLY A 64 -6.78 -21.87 -25.04
C GLY A 64 -6.50 -22.83 -23.87
N MET A 65 -5.94 -22.35 -22.76
CA MET A 65 -5.72 -23.12 -21.54
C MET A 65 -7.03 -23.35 -20.76
N ASP A 66 -7.13 -24.51 -20.10
CA ASP A 66 -8.19 -24.78 -19.14
C ASP A 66 -8.07 -23.89 -17.88
N LEU A 67 -9.20 -23.66 -17.18
CA LEU A 67 -9.27 -22.73 -16.06
C LEU A 67 -8.32 -23.08 -14.91
N GLU A 68 -8.21 -24.36 -14.54
CA GLU A 68 -7.37 -24.82 -13.43
C GLU A 68 -5.88 -24.48 -13.61
N PRO A 69 -5.19 -24.91 -14.69
CA PRO A 69 -3.79 -24.55 -14.91
C PRO A 69 -3.60 -23.03 -15.10
N PHE A 70 -4.58 -22.33 -15.70
CA PHE A 70 -4.53 -20.88 -15.83
C PHE A 70 -4.55 -20.20 -14.46
N MET A 71 -5.47 -20.62 -13.59
CA MET A 71 -5.61 -20.10 -12.24
C MET A 71 -4.37 -20.37 -11.40
N ALA A 72 -3.78 -21.56 -11.48
CA ALA A 72 -2.54 -21.89 -10.78
C ALA A 72 -1.37 -20.98 -11.20
N PHE A 73 -1.24 -20.72 -12.51
CA PHE A 73 -0.23 -19.80 -13.03
C PHE A 73 -0.48 -18.35 -12.59
N ASN A 74 -1.73 -17.91 -12.64
CA ASN A 74 -2.11 -16.56 -12.25
C ASN A 74 -1.88 -16.32 -10.74
N LEU A 75 -2.25 -17.28 -9.89
CA LEU A 75 -1.99 -17.23 -8.45
C LEU A 75 -0.50 -17.11 -8.13
N LYS A 76 0.35 -17.86 -8.84
CA LYS A 76 1.81 -17.73 -8.72
C LYS A 76 2.27 -16.32 -9.09
N THR A 77 1.80 -15.80 -10.23
CA THR A 77 2.13 -14.45 -10.70
C THR A 77 1.70 -13.38 -9.71
N LEU A 78 0.49 -13.48 -9.16
CA LEU A 78 -0.05 -12.56 -8.17
C LEU A 78 0.77 -12.56 -6.87
N LYS A 79 1.21 -13.74 -6.43
CA LYS A 79 2.11 -13.86 -5.28
C LYS A 79 3.44 -13.15 -5.54
N GLU A 80 4.06 -13.37 -6.69
CA GLU A 80 5.31 -12.70 -7.07
C GLU A 80 5.17 -11.18 -7.14
N ILE A 81 4.02 -10.68 -7.62
CA ILE A 81 3.70 -9.24 -7.63
C ILE A 81 3.61 -8.71 -6.19
N SER A 82 2.89 -9.41 -5.31
CA SER A 82 2.76 -9.01 -3.91
C SER A 82 4.13 -8.97 -3.20
N GLU A 83 4.98 -9.98 -3.39
CA GLU A 83 6.33 -10.03 -2.82
C GLU A 83 7.25 -8.90 -3.30
N ARG A 84 7.01 -8.40 -4.53
CA ARG A 84 7.74 -7.29 -5.15
C ARG A 84 7.03 -5.95 -4.99
N THR A 85 5.97 -5.88 -4.20
CA THR A 85 5.24 -4.65 -3.93
C THR A 85 5.84 -3.97 -2.71
N TYR A 86 6.11 -2.67 -2.85
CA TYR A 86 6.72 -1.83 -1.83
C TYR A 86 5.82 -0.63 -1.58
N ILE A 87 5.54 -0.35 -0.31
CA ILE A 87 4.49 0.56 0.14
C ILE A 87 5.10 1.65 1.02
N SER A 88 4.68 2.89 0.77
CA SER A 88 4.92 4.02 1.66
C SER A 88 3.57 4.53 2.17
N CYS A 89 3.30 4.38 3.46
CA CYS A 89 2.01 4.73 4.04
C CYS A 89 1.82 6.25 4.19
N TRP A 90 0.66 6.74 3.77
CA TRP A 90 0.19 8.11 3.93
C TRP A 90 -1.27 8.08 4.37
N HIS A 91 -1.62 8.87 5.39
CA HIS A 91 -2.98 8.99 5.87
C HIS A 91 -3.65 10.19 5.25
N CYS A 92 -4.85 10.00 4.71
CA CYS A 92 -5.63 11.10 4.17
C CYS A 92 -6.70 11.53 5.19
N ASN A 93 -6.54 12.73 5.73
CA ASN A 93 -7.53 13.32 6.64
C ASN A 93 -7.41 14.85 6.67
N GLU A 94 -8.45 15.56 7.12
CA GLU A 94 -8.40 17.03 7.30
C GLU A 94 -7.56 17.43 8.51
N HIS A 95 -7.60 16.60 9.54
CA HIS A 95 -6.88 16.77 10.78
C HIS A 95 -5.92 15.61 11.03
N GLU A 96 -4.98 15.83 11.92
CA GLU A 96 -4.13 14.75 12.41
C GLU A 96 -4.94 13.68 13.17
N SER A 97 -4.30 12.55 13.46
CA SER A 97 -4.93 11.41 14.12
C SER A 97 -4.06 10.87 15.23
N GLU A 98 -4.59 10.89 16.46
CA GLU A 98 -3.93 10.31 17.64
C GLU A 98 -3.62 8.81 17.45
N ALA A 99 -4.53 8.07 16.81
CA ALA A 99 -4.32 6.65 16.50
C ALA A 99 -3.10 6.45 15.58
N MET A 100 -2.94 7.30 14.56
CA MET A 100 -1.81 7.23 13.64
C MET A 100 -0.48 7.56 14.32
N TRP A 101 -0.47 8.52 15.25
CA TRP A 101 0.70 8.79 16.09
C TRP A 101 1.15 7.54 16.86
N LYS A 102 0.20 6.84 17.50
CA LYS A 102 0.49 5.61 18.27
C LYS A 102 0.95 4.44 17.40
N LEU A 103 0.39 4.30 16.20
CA LEU A 103 0.74 3.22 15.28
C LEU A 103 2.13 3.40 14.66
N TYR A 104 2.50 4.63 14.29
CA TYR A 104 3.71 4.87 13.49
C TYR A 104 4.92 5.37 14.29
N CYS A 105 4.70 5.84 15.52
CA CYS A 105 5.75 6.37 16.38
C CYS A 105 5.90 5.53 17.66
N LYS A 106 7.10 5.06 17.95
CA LYS A 106 7.45 4.35 19.19
C LYS A 106 7.18 5.21 20.42
N ASN A 107 7.45 6.51 20.31
CA ASN A 107 7.09 7.51 21.32
C ASN A 107 6.33 8.65 20.63
N PRO A 108 4.98 8.67 20.70
CA PRO A 108 4.17 9.72 20.09
C PRO A 108 4.58 11.15 20.45
N ALA A 109 5.07 11.38 21.67
CA ALA A 109 5.49 12.71 22.12
C ALA A 109 6.78 13.22 21.46
N LYS A 110 7.54 12.32 20.82
CA LYS A 110 8.75 12.65 20.05
C LYS A 110 8.58 12.40 18.55
N GLY A 111 7.37 12.07 18.12
CA GLY A 111 7.06 11.86 16.72
C GLY A 111 7.08 13.17 15.94
N VAL A 112 7.28 13.06 14.64
CA VAL A 112 7.11 14.15 13.69
C VAL A 112 6.14 13.75 12.60
N VAL A 113 5.50 14.74 11.97
CA VAL A 113 4.54 14.50 10.90
C VAL A 113 4.86 15.37 9.70
N ILE A 114 4.83 14.75 8.52
CA ILE A 114 4.87 15.46 7.25
C ILE A 114 3.42 15.68 6.81
N LYS A 115 2.99 16.94 6.75
CA LYS A 115 1.69 17.34 6.18
C LYS A 115 1.92 17.86 4.76
N SER A 116 1.15 17.36 3.80
CA SER A 116 1.16 17.88 2.43
C SER A 116 -0.25 18.02 1.87
N LYS A 117 -0.44 18.98 0.96
CA LYS A 117 -1.69 19.13 0.22
C LYS A 117 -1.68 18.17 -0.96
N LYS A 118 -2.76 17.41 -1.15
CA LYS A 118 -2.96 16.61 -2.36
C LYS A 118 -2.91 17.53 -3.56
N LYS A 119 -1.94 17.33 -4.44
CA LYS A 119 -2.00 17.91 -5.79
C LYS A 119 -2.81 16.99 -6.67
N THR A 120 -3.96 17.49 -7.12
CA THR A 120 -4.66 16.89 -8.25
C THR A 120 -3.84 17.21 -9.51
N SER A 121 -3.30 16.18 -10.17
CA SER A 121 -2.66 16.17 -11.52
C SER A 121 -1.12 16.15 -11.61
N LYS A 122 -0.58 15.03 -12.12
CA LYS A 122 0.63 14.83 -12.97
C LYS A 122 1.98 15.52 -12.64
N ALA A 123 2.21 16.08 -11.46
CA ALA A 123 3.49 16.72 -11.14
C ALA A 123 4.23 16.02 -9.99
N ASN A 124 5.48 15.65 -10.28
CA ASN A 124 6.48 15.07 -9.37
C ASN A 124 6.44 15.69 -7.97
N LEU A 125 6.51 14.83 -6.93
CA LEU A 125 6.76 15.24 -5.55
C LEU A 125 8.05 16.07 -5.52
N LYS A 126 7.91 17.37 -5.30
CA LYS A 126 9.02 18.24 -4.87
C LYS A 126 8.96 18.31 -3.35
N ILE A 127 9.96 17.72 -2.69
CA ILE A 127 10.27 18.01 -1.30
C ILE A 127 10.97 19.37 -1.33
N ILE A 128 10.32 20.41 -0.81
CA ILE A 128 10.95 21.71 -0.56
C ILE A 128 11.47 21.63 0.88
N ILE A 129 12.79 21.80 1.02
CA ILE A 129 13.50 21.90 2.30
C ILE A 129 13.21 23.27 2.90
#